data_AF-A0A6A6M9C9-F1
#
_entry.id   AF-A0A6A6M9C9-F1
#
_cell.length_a   1.000
_cell.length_b   1.000
_cell.length_c   1.000
_cell.angle_alpha   90.00
_cell.angle_beta   90.00
_cell.angle_gamma   90.00
#
_symmetry.space_group_name_H-M   'P 1'
#
loop_
_entity.id
_entity.type
_entity.pdbx_description
1 polymer ?
#
loop_
_entity_poly.entity_id
_entity_poly.type
_entity_poly.pdbx_seq_one_letter_code
_entity_poly.pdbx_strand_id
1 'polypeptide(L)'
;MASSSSSTTERRGIPGAQFVQDVETYLTQSGLDVNSALSFLQERLQQYKLVEMKLLAQQRDLQAKIPDIEKCLDVVGTLQAKKGTGEALITDFEVSEGIYSRAHIEDADSVCLWLGANVMLEYSCEEATALLQKNLDNAKASLEVLVADLQFLRDQVTITQVTIARVYNWDVHQRRMRQASSTSTDS
;
A
#
# COMPACT_ATOMS: atom_id res chain seq x y z
N MET A 1 35.68 -11.46 -13.84
CA MET A 1 34.70 -11.73 -12.77
C MET A 1 33.57 -10.74 -12.94
N ALA A 2 32.33 -11.23 -13.06
CA ALA A 2 31.19 -10.48 -13.55
C ALA A 2 30.75 -9.38 -12.56
N SER A 3 30.83 -8.12 -13.01
CA SER A 3 30.19 -6.98 -12.38
C SER A 3 28.67 -7.08 -12.61
N SER A 4 27.95 -7.63 -11.64
CA SER A 4 26.49 -7.62 -11.63
C SER A 4 25.98 -6.22 -11.34
N SER A 5 25.79 -5.42 -12.38
CA SER A 5 24.98 -4.20 -12.33
C SER A 5 23.53 -4.63 -12.05
N SER A 6 23.13 -4.61 -10.78
CA SER A 6 21.74 -4.82 -10.38
C SER A 6 20.90 -3.73 -11.02
N SER A 7 20.16 -4.05 -12.07
CA SER A 7 19.22 -3.14 -12.71
C SER A 7 18.21 -2.67 -11.68
N THR A 8 18.25 -1.38 -11.38
CA THR A 8 17.34 -0.72 -10.45
C THR A 8 15.93 -0.88 -10.98
N THR A 9 15.17 -1.85 -10.44
CA THR A 9 13.82 -2.15 -10.96
C THR A 9 12.90 -1.01 -10.53
N GLU A 10 12.38 -0.26 -11.50
CA GLU A 10 11.43 0.82 -11.23
C GLU A 10 10.04 0.24 -10.99
N ARG A 11 9.38 0.70 -9.92
CA ARG A 11 8.02 0.28 -9.60
C ARG A 11 7.18 1.50 -9.30
N ARG A 12 6.13 1.75 -10.09
CA ARG A 12 5.27 2.96 -10.01
C ARG A 12 6.03 4.29 -10.09
N GLY A 13 7.08 4.37 -10.90
CA GLY A 13 7.93 5.57 -11.01
C GLY A 13 8.82 5.82 -9.79
N ILE A 14 8.95 4.83 -8.90
CA ILE A 14 9.87 4.83 -7.77
C ILE A 14 11.11 4.01 -8.18
N PRO A 15 12.27 4.64 -8.37
CA PRO A 15 13.51 3.90 -8.59
C PRO A 15 13.81 3.00 -7.39
N GLY A 16 14.23 1.76 -7.63
CA GLY A 16 14.80 0.91 -6.59
C GLY A 16 16.02 1.53 -5.90
N ALA A 17 16.30 1.08 -4.68
CA ALA A 17 17.53 1.33 -3.98
C ALA A 17 18.61 0.37 -4.49
N GLN A 18 19.81 0.90 -4.75
CA GLN A 18 20.96 0.09 -5.10
C GLN A 18 21.62 -0.42 -3.82
N PHE A 19 21.91 -1.73 -3.77
CA PHE A 19 22.65 -2.30 -2.66
C PHE A 19 24.15 -1.99 -2.80
N VAL A 20 24.72 -1.33 -1.79
CA VAL A 20 26.14 -0.95 -1.80
C VAL A 20 26.98 -2.01 -1.06
N GLN A 21 27.70 -2.83 -1.84
CA GLN A 21 28.67 -3.79 -1.31
C GLN A 21 29.95 -3.11 -0.85
N ASP A 22 30.54 -2.29 -1.72
CA ASP A 22 31.77 -1.54 -1.47
C ASP A 22 31.49 -0.04 -1.43
N VAL A 23 31.73 0.58 -0.27
CA VAL A 23 31.39 1.99 -0.02
C VAL A 23 32.32 2.93 -0.76
N GLU A 24 33.60 2.58 -0.89
CA GLU A 24 34.60 3.42 -1.55
C GLU A 24 34.36 3.53 -3.06
N THR A 25 34.03 2.40 -3.69
CA THR A 25 33.62 2.34 -5.10
C THR A 25 32.33 3.14 -5.31
N TYR A 26 31.37 3.01 -4.40
CA TYR A 26 30.11 3.77 -4.47
C TYR A 26 30.35 5.28 -4.38
N LEU A 27 31.13 5.76 -3.40
CA LEU A 27 31.42 7.18 -3.26
C LEU A 27 32.19 7.73 -4.48
N THR A 28 33.14 6.95 -4.99
CA THR A 28 33.93 7.31 -6.18
C THR A 28 33.06 7.39 -7.45
N GLN A 29 32.17 6.42 -7.66
CA GLN A 29 31.24 6.41 -8.80
C GLN A 29 30.18 7.51 -8.70
N SER A 30 29.75 7.82 -7.48
CA SER A 30 28.77 8.88 -7.22
C SER A 30 29.39 10.28 -7.33
N GLY A 31 30.71 10.40 -7.21
CA GLY A 31 31.41 11.69 -7.14
C GLY A 31 31.03 12.52 -5.90
N LEU A 32 30.45 11.90 -4.88
CA LEU A 32 29.96 12.56 -3.67
C LEU A 32 30.93 12.35 -2.52
N ASP A 33 31.11 13.38 -1.69
CA ASP A 33 31.70 13.19 -0.36
C ASP A 33 30.71 12.44 0.55
N VAL A 34 31.23 11.92 1.66
CA VAL A 34 30.45 11.11 2.62
C VAL A 34 29.20 11.85 3.10
N ASN A 35 29.31 13.14 3.47
CA ASN A 35 28.19 13.87 4.06
C ASN A 35 27.09 14.11 3.01
N SER A 36 27.49 14.43 1.78
CA SER A 36 26.56 14.54 0.66
C SER A 36 25.88 13.21 0.33
N ALA A 37 26.62 12.10 0.32
CA ALA A 37 26.07 10.77 0.10
C ALA A 37 25.07 10.36 1.20
N LEU A 38 25.39 10.61 2.47
CA LEU A 38 24.47 10.37 3.59
C LEU A 38 23.21 11.21 3.49
N SER A 39 23.34 12.50 3.14
CA SER A 39 22.20 13.41 2.98
C SER A 39 21.28 12.95 1.83
N PHE A 40 21.86 12.57 0.70
CA PHE A 40 21.13 12.02 -0.45
C PHE A 40 20.36 10.74 -0.09
N LEU A 41 21.02 9.79 0.59
CA LEU A 41 20.39 8.54 1.01
C LEU A 41 19.27 8.78 2.04
N GLN A 42 19.43 9.75 2.94
CA GLN A 42 18.39 10.14 3.90
C GLN A 42 17.18 10.76 3.21
N GLU A 43 17.38 11.64 2.23
CA GLU A 43 16.29 12.20 1.42
C GLU A 43 15.54 11.08 0.69
N ARG A 44 16.30 10.15 0.10
CA ARG A 44 15.72 8.99 -0.60
C ARG A 44 14.90 8.11 0.33
N LEU A 45 15.41 7.84 1.53
CA LEU A 45 14.68 7.10 2.55
C LEU A 45 13.37 7.80 2.94
N GLN A 46 13.40 9.13 3.07
CA GLN A 46 12.20 9.92 3.36
C GLN A 46 11.16 9.81 2.24
N GLN A 47 11.59 9.86 0.98
CA GLN A 47 10.72 9.66 -0.18
C GLN A 47 10.03 8.28 -0.13
N TYR A 48 10.76 7.20 0.13
CA TYR A 48 10.16 5.87 0.24
C TYR A 48 9.13 5.78 1.36
N LYS A 49 9.44 6.33 2.54
CA LYS A 49 8.50 6.34 3.68
C LYS A 49 7.23 7.12 3.39
N LEU A 50 7.32 8.24 2.68
CA LEU A 50 6.15 9.03 2.30
C LEU A 50 5.23 8.24 1.36
N VAL A 51 5.80 7.51 0.40
CA VAL A 51 4.99 6.68 -0.50
C VAL A 51 4.43 5.45 0.23
N GLU A 52 5.22 4.81 1.10
CA GLU A 52 4.77 3.68 1.93
C GLU A 52 3.57 4.09 2.79
N MET A 53 3.62 5.25 3.44
CA MET A 53 2.49 5.78 4.20
C MET A 53 1.22 5.97 3.37
N LYS A 54 1.35 6.50 2.14
CA LYS A 54 0.21 6.67 1.22
C LYS A 54 -0.40 5.33 0.82
N LEU A 55 0.44 4.35 0.48
CA LEU A 55 -0.03 3.01 0.11
C LEU A 55 -0.67 2.29 1.31
N LEU A 56 -0.11 2.42 2.52
CA LEU A 56 -0.71 1.84 3.74
C LEU A 56 -2.07 2.45 4.09
N ALA A 57 -2.31 3.72 3.76
CA ALA A 57 -3.64 4.32 3.90
C ALA A 57 -4.62 3.68 2.90
N GLN A 58 -4.25 3.65 1.61
CA GLN A 58 -5.06 3.00 0.57
C GLN A 58 -5.33 1.51 0.86
N GLN A 59 -4.37 0.78 1.44
CA GLN A 59 -4.54 -0.61 1.86
C GLN A 59 -5.67 -0.73 2.88
N ARG A 60 -5.66 0.12 3.91
CA ARG A 60 -6.65 0.11 4.99
C ARG A 60 -8.04 0.43 4.45
N ASP A 61 -8.15 1.42 3.56
CA ASP A 61 -9.41 1.78 2.93
C ASP A 61 -9.99 0.62 2.11
N LEU A 62 -9.16 -0.07 1.32
CA LEU A 62 -9.59 -1.25 0.56
C LEU A 62 -9.94 -2.43 1.46
N GLN A 63 -9.17 -2.69 2.52
CA GLN A 63 -9.44 -3.75 3.49
C GLN A 63 -10.75 -3.52 4.27
N ALA A 64 -11.12 -2.25 4.51
CA ALA A 64 -12.41 -1.91 5.09
C ALA A 64 -13.56 -2.04 4.07
N LYS A 65 -13.31 -1.65 2.81
CA LYS A 65 -14.34 -1.66 1.76
C LYS A 65 -14.72 -3.05 1.27
N ILE A 66 -13.79 -4.00 1.23
CA ILE A 66 -14.04 -5.38 0.78
C ILE A 66 -15.17 -6.06 1.59
N PRO A 67 -15.11 -6.13 2.94
CA PRO A 67 -16.18 -6.76 3.71
C PRO A 67 -17.50 -6.01 3.61
N ASP A 68 -17.49 -4.69 3.38
CA ASP A 68 -18.71 -3.93 3.15
C ASP A 68 -19.38 -4.31 1.82
N ILE A 69 -18.59 -4.50 0.75
CA ILE A 69 -19.10 -4.99 -0.54
C ILE A 69 -19.63 -6.43 -0.40
N GLU A 70 -18.93 -7.30 0.35
CA GLU A 70 -19.37 -8.67 0.60
C GLU A 70 -20.70 -8.71 1.35
N LYS A 71 -20.88 -7.86 2.38
CA LYS A 71 -22.18 -7.70 3.06
C LYS A 71 -23.27 -7.22 2.13
N CYS A 72 -22.98 -6.27 1.23
CA CYS A 72 -23.95 -5.83 0.23
C CYS A 72 -24.37 -6.97 -0.69
N LEU A 73 -23.43 -7.82 -1.13
CA LEU A 73 -23.73 -9.01 -1.93
C LEU A 73 -24.60 -10.00 -1.16
N ASP A 74 -24.32 -10.26 0.11
CA ASP A 74 -25.12 -11.15 0.94
C ASP A 74 -26.56 -10.65 1.10
N VAL A 75 -26.76 -9.34 1.27
CA VAL A 75 -28.09 -8.72 1.35
C VAL A 75 -28.83 -8.87 0.02
N VAL A 76 -28.21 -8.55 -1.11
CA VAL A 76 -28.83 -8.71 -2.43
C VAL A 76 -29.15 -10.17 -2.71
N GLY A 77 -28.26 -11.10 -2.36
CA GLY A 77 -28.49 -12.54 -2.48
C GLY A 77 -29.66 -13.02 -1.61
N THR A 78 -29.79 -12.49 -0.39
CA THR A 78 -30.94 -12.78 0.48
C THR A 78 -32.26 -12.27 -0.12
N LEU A 79 -32.25 -11.07 -0.71
CA LEU A 79 -33.42 -10.52 -1.40
C LEU A 79 -33.80 -11.38 -2.61
N GLN A 80 -32.83 -11.82 -3.42
CA GLN A 80 -33.06 -12.72 -4.54
C GLN A 80 -33.58 -14.09 -4.11
N ALA A 81 -33.06 -14.66 -3.02
CA ALA A 81 -33.50 -15.98 -2.53
C ALA A 81 -34.94 -15.97 -2.01
N LYS A 82 -35.38 -14.84 -1.44
CA LYS A 82 -36.76 -14.67 -0.97
C LYS A 82 -37.73 -14.31 -2.09
N LYS A 83 -37.24 -13.78 -3.20
CA LYS A 83 -38.04 -13.45 -4.38
C LYS A 83 -38.82 -14.67 -4.87
N GLY A 84 -40.15 -14.56 -4.92
CA GLY A 84 -41.03 -15.64 -5.41
C GLY A 84 -41.34 -16.75 -4.39
N THR A 85 -40.80 -16.67 -3.17
CA THR A 85 -41.21 -17.56 -2.06
C THR A 85 -42.51 -17.10 -1.38
N GLY A 86 -42.91 -15.84 -1.58
CA GLY A 86 -44.04 -15.21 -0.89
C GLY A 86 -43.77 -14.91 0.58
N GLU A 87 -42.56 -15.17 1.08
CA GLU A 87 -42.15 -14.83 2.44
C GLU A 87 -41.56 -13.42 2.49
N ALA A 88 -42.23 -12.53 3.21
CA ALA A 88 -41.72 -11.18 3.42
C ALA A 88 -40.43 -11.18 4.26
N LEU A 89 -39.48 -10.33 3.88
CA LEU A 89 -38.29 -10.07 4.67
C LEU A 89 -38.63 -9.06 5.76
N ILE A 90 -38.72 -9.55 7.00
CA ILE A 90 -38.80 -8.70 8.20
C ILE A 90 -37.38 -8.38 8.63
N THR A 91 -37.03 -7.09 8.65
CA THR A 91 -35.73 -6.61 9.09
C THR A 91 -35.88 -5.33 9.92
N ASP A 92 -35.03 -5.14 10.91
CA ASP A 92 -34.98 -3.90 11.66
C ASP A 92 -34.05 -2.92 10.91
N PHE A 93 -34.60 -1.82 10.43
CA PHE A 93 -33.91 -0.80 9.65
C PHE A 93 -33.52 0.38 10.55
N GLU A 94 -32.28 0.83 10.48
CA GLU A 94 -31.80 1.98 11.24
C GLU A 94 -32.28 3.28 10.61
N VAL A 95 -33.13 4.02 11.31
CA VAL A 95 -33.69 5.31 10.85
C VAL A 95 -32.82 6.48 11.31
N SER A 96 -32.21 6.34 12.49
CA SER A 96 -31.29 7.29 13.12
C SER A 96 -30.37 6.50 14.05
N GLU A 97 -29.26 7.11 14.48
CA GLU A 97 -28.28 6.48 15.38
C GLU A 97 -28.98 5.86 16.61
N GLY A 98 -28.96 4.53 16.71
CA GLY A 98 -29.59 3.77 17.79
C GLY A 98 -31.13 3.67 17.74
N ILE A 99 -31.77 4.17 16.69
CA ILE A 99 -33.23 4.11 16.48
C ILE A 99 -33.52 3.18 15.30
N TYR A 100 -34.11 2.03 15.61
CA TYR A 100 -34.47 1.00 14.64
C TYR A 100 -35.99 0.93 14.46
N SER A 101 -36.43 0.71 13.23
CA SER A 101 -37.82 0.48 12.88
C SER A 101 -37.96 -0.84 12.14
N ARG A 102 -38.99 -1.62 12.47
CA ARG A 102 -39.26 -2.87 11.77
C ARG A 102 -39.82 -2.59 10.39
N ALA A 103 -39.09 -3.02 9.37
CA ALA A 103 -39.49 -2.96 7.98
C ALA A 103 -39.98 -4.32 7.49
N HIS A 104 -41.02 -4.29 6.66
CA HIS A 104 -41.56 -5.45 5.96
C HIS A 104 -41.30 -5.26 4.47
N ILE A 105 -40.43 -6.06 3.88
CA ILE A 105 -40.05 -5.97 2.48
C ILE A 105 -40.72 -7.14 1.74
N GLU A 106 -41.67 -6.82 0.87
CA GLU A 106 -42.37 -7.76 0.01
C GLU A 106 -41.79 -7.65 -1.41
N ASP A 107 -41.38 -8.78 -1.99
CA ASP A 107 -40.94 -8.94 -3.38
C ASP A 107 -40.14 -7.75 -3.97
N ALA A 108 -38.92 -7.55 -3.46
CA ALA A 108 -38.02 -6.54 -4.00
C ALA A 108 -37.38 -6.99 -5.33
N ASP A 109 -37.71 -6.30 -6.43
CA ASP A 109 -37.14 -6.55 -7.75
C ASP A 109 -35.81 -5.80 -7.98
N SER A 110 -35.66 -4.64 -7.32
CA SER A 110 -34.56 -3.71 -7.51
C SER A 110 -33.95 -3.24 -6.18
N VAL A 111 -32.71 -2.77 -6.26
CA VAL A 111 -31.95 -2.20 -5.15
C VAL A 111 -31.30 -0.90 -5.59
N CYS A 112 -31.23 0.08 -4.68
CA CYS A 112 -30.56 1.34 -4.94
C CYS A 112 -29.11 1.28 -4.45
N LEU A 113 -28.15 1.49 -5.37
CA LEU A 113 -26.73 1.49 -5.07
C LEU A 113 -26.16 2.91 -5.14
N TRP A 114 -25.35 3.26 -4.15
CA TRP A 114 -24.60 4.51 -4.14
C TRP A 114 -23.28 4.35 -4.90
N LEU A 115 -23.11 5.12 -5.99
CA LEU A 115 -21.93 5.05 -6.84
C LEU A 115 -20.83 6.06 -6.46
N GLY A 116 -21.13 6.95 -5.52
CA GLY A 116 -20.28 8.08 -5.16
C GLY A 116 -20.70 9.37 -5.87
N ALA A 117 -19.98 10.46 -5.61
CA ALA A 117 -20.25 11.78 -6.18
C ALA A 117 -21.72 12.27 -6.03
N ASN A 118 -22.39 11.89 -4.94
CA ASN A 118 -23.80 12.18 -4.69
C ASN A 118 -24.79 11.55 -5.69
N VAL A 119 -24.40 10.44 -6.31
CA VAL A 119 -25.23 9.71 -7.28
C VAL A 119 -25.62 8.35 -6.71
N MET A 120 -26.94 8.10 -6.70
CA MET A 120 -27.56 6.81 -6.41
C MET A 120 -28.32 6.36 -7.66
N LEU A 121 -28.17 5.09 -8.04
CA LEU A 121 -28.91 4.50 -9.16
C LEU A 121 -29.61 3.21 -8.71
N GLU A 122 -30.79 3.00 -9.26
CA GLU A 122 -31.56 1.78 -9.10
C GLU A 122 -31.06 0.72 -10.10
N TYR A 123 -30.87 -0.49 -9.61
CA TYR A 123 -30.46 -1.66 -10.39
C TYR A 123 -31.39 -2.82 -10.07
N SER A 124 -31.65 -3.67 -11.05
CA SER A 124 -32.24 -4.98 -10.75
C SER A 124 -31.31 -5.77 -9.83
N CYS A 125 -31.85 -6.72 -9.06
CA CYS A 125 -31.02 -7.54 -8.18
C CYS A 125 -29.89 -8.27 -8.94
N GLU A 126 -30.16 -8.70 -10.18
CA GLU A 126 -29.16 -9.37 -11.03
C GLU A 126 -28.03 -8.41 -11.45
N GLU A 127 -28.36 -7.21 -11.92
CA GLU A 127 -27.38 -6.19 -12.29
C GLU A 127 -26.57 -5.72 -11.08
N ALA A 128 -27.23 -5.54 -9.93
CA ALA A 128 -26.58 -5.17 -8.68
C ALA A 128 -25.56 -6.24 -8.26
N THR A 129 -25.92 -7.53 -8.35
CA THR A 129 -25.02 -8.63 -8.05
C THR A 129 -23.81 -8.62 -8.98
N ALA A 130 -24.02 -8.49 -10.29
CA ALA A 130 -22.94 -8.42 -11.26
C ALA A 130 -22.00 -7.22 -11.03
N LEU A 131 -22.57 -6.05 -10.73
CA LEU A 131 -21.82 -4.82 -10.45
C LEU A 131 -21.00 -4.95 -9.15
N LEU A 132 -21.62 -5.42 -8.08
CA LEU A 132 -20.96 -5.61 -6.79
C LEU A 132 -19.86 -6.68 -6.86
N GLN A 133 -20.08 -7.78 -7.57
CA GLN A 133 -19.07 -8.82 -7.80
C GLN A 133 -17.88 -8.25 -8.57
N LYS A 134 -18.13 -7.53 -9.67
CA LYS A 134 -17.06 -6.86 -10.43
C LYS A 134 -16.28 -5.87 -9.57
N ASN A 135 -16.96 -5.11 -8.72
CA ASN A 135 -16.31 -4.17 -7.79
C ASN A 135 -15.48 -4.90 -6.73
N LEU A 136 -15.96 -6.04 -6.23
CA LEU A 136 -15.25 -6.89 -5.29
C LEU A 136 -13.96 -7.44 -5.89
N ASP A 137 -14.05 -8.01 -7.11
CA ASP A 137 -12.91 -8.57 -7.82
C ASP A 137 -11.86 -7.49 -8.11
N ASN A 138 -12.29 -6.31 -8.56
CA ASN A 138 -11.41 -5.16 -8.77
C ASN A 138 -10.74 -4.70 -7.46
N ALA A 139 -11.47 -4.66 -6.36
CA ALA A 139 -10.93 -4.27 -5.05
C ALA A 139 -9.90 -5.28 -4.55
N LYS A 140 -10.19 -6.59 -4.69
CA LYS A 140 -9.26 -7.68 -4.33
C LYS A 140 -7.99 -7.65 -5.17
N ALA A 141 -8.11 -7.53 -6.49
CA ALA A 141 -6.97 -7.40 -7.39
C ALA A 141 -6.13 -6.14 -7.09
N SER A 142 -6.78 -5.01 -6.81
CA SER A 142 -6.10 -3.77 -6.42
C SER A 142 -5.35 -3.93 -5.10
N LEU A 143 -5.93 -4.65 -4.13
CA LEU A 143 -5.29 -4.94 -2.85
C LEU A 143 -4.05 -5.82 -3.03
N GLU A 144 -4.11 -6.86 -3.86
CA GLU A 144 -2.96 -7.72 -4.17
C GLU A 144 -1.78 -6.94 -4.77
N VAL A 145 -2.07 -6.11 -5.78
CA VAL A 145 -1.06 -5.23 -6.39
C VAL A 145 -0.44 -4.32 -5.34
N LEU A 146 -1.27 -3.71 -4.49
CA LEU A 146 -0.82 -2.79 -3.45
C LEU A 146 0.04 -3.48 -2.39
N VAL A 147 -0.32 -4.70 -1.99
CA VAL A 147 0.49 -5.52 -1.07
C VAL A 147 1.88 -5.78 -1.66
N ALA A 148 1.95 -6.13 -2.95
CA ALA A 148 3.23 -6.35 -3.62
C ALA A 148 4.06 -5.06 -3.75
N ASP A 149 3.40 -3.91 -3.96
CA ASP A 149 4.07 -2.60 -3.99
C ASP A 149 4.61 -2.19 -2.61
N LEU A 150 3.85 -2.45 -1.54
CA LEU A 150 4.29 -2.25 -0.16
C LEU A 150 5.50 -3.13 0.18
N GLN A 151 5.50 -4.39 -0.26
CA GLN A 151 6.64 -5.28 -0.05
C GLN A 151 7.89 -4.71 -0.73
N PHE A 152 7.77 -4.28 -1.99
CA PHE A 152 8.89 -3.63 -2.69
C PHE A 152 9.41 -2.42 -1.93
N LEU A 153 8.53 -1.55 -1.42
CA LEU A 153 8.94 -0.37 -0.65
C LEU A 153 9.66 -0.73 0.66
N ARG A 154 9.20 -1.74 1.38
CA ARG A 154 9.86 -2.24 2.59
C ARG A 154 11.28 -2.72 2.29
N ASP A 155 11.46 -3.42 1.16
CA ASP A 155 12.78 -3.86 0.72
C ASP A 155 13.67 -2.64 0.39
N GLN A 156 13.13 -1.63 -0.31
CA GLN A 156 13.89 -0.41 -0.64
C GLN A 156 14.28 0.39 0.60
N VAL A 157 13.38 0.52 1.58
CA VAL A 157 13.65 1.15 2.87
C VAL A 157 14.78 0.41 3.59
N THR A 158 14.70 -0.92 3.65
CA THR A 158 15.70 -1.77 4.32
C THR A 158 17.07 -1.64 3.66
N ILE A 159 17.14 -1.78 2.33
CA ILE A 159 18.39 -1.63 1.57
C ILE A 159 19.00 -0.26 1.81
N THR A 160 18.19 0.80 1.74
CA THR A 160 18.67 2.18 1.93
C THR A 160 19.20 2.40 3.35
N GLN A 161 18.50 1.90 4.38
CA GLN A 161 18.96 1.99 5.76
C GLN A 161 20.29 1.26 5.99
N VAL A 162 20.45 0.06 5.43
CA VAL A 162 21.71 -0.70 5.49
C VAL A 162 22.83 0.07 4.78
N THR A 163 22.54 0.65 3.61
CA THR A 163 23.51 1.47 2.88
C THR A 163 23.93 2.70 3.68
N ILE A 164 22.99 3.42 4.31
CA ILE A 164 23.30 4.56 5.20
C ILE A 164 24.22 4.12 6.34
N ALA A 165 23.89 3.01 7.01
CA ALA A 165 24.71 2.50 8.11
C ALA A 165 26.12 2.10 7.64
N ARG A 166 26.25 1.50 6.46
CA ARG A 166 27.55 1.15 5.85
C ARG A 166 28.40 2.39 5.57
N VAL A 167 27.81 3.41 4.94
CA VAL A 167 28.51 4.68 4.64
C VAL A 167 28.96 5.36 5.93
N TYR A 168 28.09 5.41 6.93
CA TYR A 168 28.41 5.98 8.24
C TYR A 168 29.55 5.21 8.93
N ASN A 169 29.48 3.88 8.97
CA ASN A 169 30.51 3.05 9.59
C ASN A 169 31.86 3.19 8.88
N TRP A 170 31.86 3.27 7.54
CA TRP A 170 33.06 3.50 6.75
C TRP A 170 33.70 4.85 7.07
N ASP A 171 32.91 5.92 7.18
CA ASP A 171 33.40 7.25 7.55
C ASP A 171 34.02 7.28 8.95
N VAL A 172 33.36 6.66 9.93
CA VAL A 172 33.92 6.52 11.29
C VAL A 172 35.24 5.76 11.27
N HIS A 173 35.34 4.68 10.48
CA HIS A 173 36.58 3.92 10.33
C HIS A 173 37.70 4.76 9.71
N GLN A 174 37.40 5.50 8.63
CA GLN A 174 38.37 6.39 7.98
C GLN A 174 38.86 7.51 8.91
N ARG A 175 37.97 8.12 9.70
CA ARG A 175 38.35 9.14 10.68
C ARG A 175 39.26 8.59 11.77
N ARG A 176 38.99 7.38 12.28
CA ARG A 176 39.85 6.70 13.26
C ARG A 176 41.23 6.37 12.70
N MET A 177 41.31 5.88 11.46
CA MET A 177 42.60 5.61 10.81
C MET A 177 43.44 6.87 10.64
N ARG A 178 42.81 7.98 10.21
CA ARG A 178 43.50 9.28 10.07
C ARG A 178 44.05 9.79 11.40
N GLN A 179 43.28 9.67 12.48
CA GLN A 179 43.71 10.03 13.83
C GLN A 179 44.89 9.17 14.30
N ALA A 180 44.83 7.85 14.10
CA ALA A 180 45.93 6.94 14.44
C ALA A 180 47.21 7.27 13.65
N SER A 181 47.11 7.59 12.36
CA SER A 181 48.28 7.99 11.55
C SER A 181 48.88 9.33 11.95
N SER A 182 48.07 10.28 12.41
CA SER A 182 48.59 11.56 12.93
C SER A 182 49.37 11.38 14.23
N THR A 183 48.92 10.51 15.13
CA THR A 183 49.60 10.28 16.42
C THR A 183 50.93 9.54 16.28
N SER A 184 51.10 8.70 15.26
CA SER A 184 52.36 7.97 15.01
C SER A 184 53.44 8.80 14.30
N THR A 185 53.11 9.97 13.77
CA THR A 185 54.07 10.83 13.04
C THR A 185 54.71 11.89 13.96
N ASP A 186 54.10 12.14 15.13
CA ASP A 186 54.57 13.08 16.17
C ASP A 186 55.35 12.40 17.33
N SER A 187 55.73 11.12 17.19
CA SER A 187 56.59 10.38 18.13
C SER A 187 57.91 9.98 17.48
#